data_AF-A0AA37FJI3-F1
#
_entry.id   AF-A0AA37FJI3-F1
#
_cell.length_a   1.000
_cell.length_b   1.000
_cell.length_c   1.000
_cell.angle_alpha   90.00
_cell.angle_beta   90.00
_cell.angle_gamma   90.00
#
_symmetry.space_group_name_H-M   'P 1'
#
loop_
_entity.id
_entity.type
_entity.pdbx_description
1 polymer ?
#
loop_
_entity_poly.entity_id
_entity_poly.type
_entity_poly.pdbx_seq_one_letter_code
_entity_poly.pdbx_strand_id
1 'polypeptide(L)' 'MALTKFEHGVLYAAAQVIRLHDEPQVAADVLKQAGLEQVNCSDLDDYDKESLREVNTIFGMGLTGLDK' A
#
# COMPACT_ATOMS: atom_id res chain seq x y z
N MET A 1 1.29 -3.61 -15.34
CA MET A 1 0.71 -2.30 -15.73
C MET A 1 1.34 -1.26 -14.83
N ALA A 2 1.69 -0.10 -15.37
CA ALA A 2 2.23 0.99 -14.56
C ALA A 2 1.12 1.64 -13.73
N LEU A 3 1.42 2.00 -12.49
CA LEU A 3 0.48 2.70 -11.61
C LEU A 3 0.04 4.04 -12.21
N THR A 4 -1.25 4.33 -12.15
CA THR A 4 -1.76 5.69 -12.40
C THR A 4 -1.33 6.64 -11.30
N LYS A 5 -1.37 7.95 -11.57
CA LYS A 5 -1.05 8.97 -10.57
C LYS A 5 -1.97 8.89 -9.34
N PHE A 6 -3.23 8.49 -9.53
CA PHE A 6 -4.17 8.31 -8.44
C PHE A 6 -3.76 7.13 -7.56
N GLU A 7 -3.52 5.96 -8.16
CA GLU A 7 -3.14 4.75 -7.43
C GLU A 7 -1.84 4.95 -6.66
N HIS A 8 -0.84 5.58 -7.30
CA HIS A 8 0.41 5.92 -6.65
C HIS A 8 0.19 6.88 -5.47
N GLY A 9 -0.64 7.91 -5.64
CA GLY A 9 -0.97 8.84 -4.55
C GLY A 9 -1.67 8.18 -3.38
N VAL A 10 -2.58 7.23 -3.64
CA VAL A 10 -3.27 6.48 -2.58
C VAL A 10 -2.31 5.54 -1.85
N LEU A 11 -1.44 4.83 -2.57
CA LEU A 11 -0.41 3.96 -1.98
C LEU A 11 0.57 4.74 -1.11
N TYR A 12 1.03 5.89 -1.60
CA TYR A 12 1.87 6.81 -0.83
C TYR A 12 1.15 7.28 0.45
N ALA A 13 -0.10 7.71 0.36
CA ALA A 13 -0.88 8.13 1.51
C ALA A 13 -1.05 6.99 2.54
N ALA A 14 -1.35 5.77 2.09
CA ALA A 14 -1.45 4.60 2.95
C ALA A 14 -0.12 4.29 3.67
N ALA A 15 1.01 4.38 2.95
CA ALA A 15 2.33 4.23 3.56
C ALA A 15 2.60 5.31 4.63
N GLN A 16 2.23 6.57 4.38
CA GLN A 16 2.39 7.65 5.37
C GLN A 16 1.49 7.45 6.61
N VAL A 17 0.26 6.93 6.45
CA VAL A 17 -0.63 6.63 7.58
C VAL A 17 0.03 5.63 8.54
N ILE A 18 0.62 4.56 8.00
CA ILE A 18 1.33 3.57 8.81
C ILE A 18 2.52 4.22 9.50
N ARG A 19 3.35 4.95 8.75
CA ARG A 19 4.61 5.51 9.29
C ARG A 19 4.43 6.61 10.31
N LEU A 20 3.44 7.47 10.14
CA LEU A 20 3.27 8.66 10.98
C LEU A 20 2.31 8.42 12.14
N HIS A 21 1.41 7.44 12.00
CA HIS A 21 0.34 7.22 12.97
C HIS A 21 0.31 5.80 13.54
N ASP A 22 1.10 4.85 13.01
CA ASP A 22 1.11 3.44 13.42
C ASP A 22 -0.28 2.79 13.30
N GLU A 23 -1.03 3.20 12.28
CA GLU A 23 -2.43 2.80 12.02
C GLU A 23 -2.57 1.97 10.74
N PRO A 24 -2.04 0.73 10.70
CA PRO A 24 -2.05 -0.08 9.48
C PRO A 24 -3.46 -0.56 9.09
N GLN A 25 -4.40 -0.61 10.04
CA GLN A 25 -5.81 -0.87 9.74
C GLN A 25 -6.43 0.24 8.89
N VAL A 26 -6.18 1.50 9.24
CA VAL A 26 -6.69 2.65 8.49
C VAL A 26 -6.11 2.67 7.08
N ALA A 27 -4.83 2.35 6.94
CA ALA A 27 -4.19 2.22 5.62
C ALA A 27 -4.83 1.10 4.78
N ALA A 28 -5.15 -0.06 5.38
CA ALA A 28 -5.86 -1.15 4.70
C ALA A 28 -7.26 -0.73 4.22
N ASP A 29 -8.01 -0.01 5.07
CA ASP A 29 -9.36 0.46 4.76
C ASP A 29 -9.34 1.47 3.61
N VAL A 30 -8.36 2.38 3.58
CA VAL A 30 -8.15 3.32 2.46
C VAL A 30 -7.89 2.56 1.16
N LEU A 31 -7.01 1.54 1.19
CA LEU A 31 -6.69 0.75 0.00
C LEU A 31 -7.88 -0.06 -0.50
N LYS A 32 -8.69 -0.64 0.39
CA LYS A 32 -9.95 -1.32 0.03
C LYS A 32 -10.99 -0.38 -0.56
N GLN A 33 -11.20 0.79 0.06
CA GLN A 33 -12.14 1.79 -0.44
C GLN A 33 -11.72 2.34 -1.81
N ALA A 34 -10.42 2.40 -2.08
CA ALA A 34 -9.87 2.79 -3.37
C ALA A 34 -9.86 1.65 -4.41
N GLY A 35 -10.23 0.42 -4.04
CA GLY A 35 -10.19 -0.75 -4.93
C GLY A 35 -8.78 -1.25 -5.24
N LEU A 36 -7.80 -0.96 -4.39
CA LEU A 36 -6.36 -1.24 -4.57
C LEU A 36 -5.86 -2.43 -3.76
N GLU A 37 -6.77 -3.26 -3.24
CA GLU A 37 -6.48 -4.44 -2.44
C GLU A 37 -5.62 -5.52 -3.16
N GLN A 38 -5.51 -5.46 -4.49
CA GLN A 38 -4.72 -6.40 -5.31
C GLN A 38 -3.74 -5.70 -6.26
N VAL A 39 -3.37 -4.45 -5.97
CA VAL A 39 -2.53 -3.66 -6.88
C VAL A 39 -1.08 -4.15 -6.90
N ASN A 40 -0.40 -3.94 -8.04
CA ASN A 40 1.02 -4.22 -8.17
C ASN A 40 1.84 -2.99 -7.75
N CYS A 41 2.62 -3.16 -6.69
CA CYS A 41 3.44 -2.14 -6.05
C CYS A 41 4.90 -2.11 -6.54
N SER A 42 5.25 -2.83 -7.62
CA SER A 42 6.63 -2.94 -8.12
C SER A 42 7.28 -1.58 -8.40
N ASP A 43 6.46 -0.60 -8.84
CA ASP A 43 6.88 0.74 -9.24
C ASP A 43 7.09 1.69 -8.04
N LEU A 44 6.73 1.29 -6.82
CA LEU A 44 7.00 2.06 -5.61
C LEU A 44 8.46 1.96 -5.18
N ASP A 45 8.92 2.93 -4.39
CA ASP A 45 10.21 2.83 -3.74
C ASP A 45 10.21 1.80 -2.59
N ASP A 46 11.41 1.39 -2.17
CA ASP A 46 11.57 0.37 -1.13
C ASP A 46 11.02 0.86 0.24
N TYR A 47 10.97 2.18 0.44
CA TYR A 47 10.47 2.79 1.69
C TYR A 47 8.95 2.66 1.81
N ASP A 48 8.20 2.97 0.76
CA ASP A 48 6.74 2.82 0.74
C ASP A 48 6.34 1.33 0.77
N LYS A 49 7.13 0.46 0.13
CA LYS A 49 6.92 -1.00 0.14
C LYS A 49 7.03 -1.61 1.53
N GLU A 50 7.94 -1.12 2.37
CA GLU A 50 8.11 -1.64 3.74
C GLU A 50 6.81 -1.53 4.54
N SER A 51 6.16 -0.36 4.51
CA SER A 51 4.89 -0.14 5.20
C SER A 51 3.76 -0.95 4.55
N LEU A 52 3.72 -1.04 3.22
CA LEU A 52 2.67 -1.79 2.52
C LEU A 52 2.79 -3.31 2.74
N ARG A 53 3.99 -3.86 3.00
CA ARG A 53 4.16 -5.27 3.39
C ARG A 53 3.48 -5.61 4.71
N GLU A 54 3.54 -4.70 5.66
CA GLU A 54 2.88 -4.88 6.95
C GLU A 54 1.37 -5.01 6.75
N VAL A 55 0.78 -4.09 5.99
CA VAL A 55 -0.65 -4.13 5.67
C VAL A 55 -1.02 -5.40 4.89
N ASN A 56 -0.18 -5.80 3.94
CA ASN A 56 -0.40 -7.02 3.14
C ASN A 56 -0.44 -8.27 4.04
N THR A 57 0.47 -8.33 5.01
CA THR A 57 0.63 -9.50 5.90
C THR A 57 -0.46 -9.56 6.97
N ILE A 58 -0.79 -8.42 7.59
CA ILE A 58 -1.73 -8.37 8.72
C ILE A 58 -3.18 -8.46 8.25
N PHE A 59 -3.53 -7.75 7.17
CA PHE A 59 -4.92 -7.61 6.72
C PHE A 59 -5.28 -8.50 5.53
N GLY A 60 -4.36 -9.37 5.11
CA GLY A 60 -4.57 -10.34 4.04
C GLY A 60 -4.86 -9.68 2.70
N MET A 61 -4.11 -8.62 2.37
CA MET A 61 -4.24 -8.00 1.06
C MET A 61 -3.55 -8.85 -0.02
N GLY A 62 -3.88 -8.60 -1.28
CA GLY A 62 -3.31 -9.27 -2.45
C GLY A 62 -2.28 -8.40 -3.18
N LEU A 63 -1.58 -7.52 -2.46
CA LEU A 63 -0.57 -6.65 -3.06
C LEU A 63 0.58 -7.51 -3.62
N THR A 64 1.02 -7.19 -4.82
CA THR A 64 2.13 -7.89 -5.52
C THR A 64 3.28 -6.92 -5.79
N GLY A 65 4.48 -7.42 -6.09
CA GLY A 65 5.62 -6.54 -6.38
C GLY A 65 6.16 -5.82 -5.15
N LEU A 66 5.86 -6.33 -3.96
CA LEU A 66 6.42 -5.89 -2.70
C LEU A 66 7.78 -6.55 -2.43
N ASP A 67 8.28 -7.41 -3.32
CA ASP A 67 9.52 -8.16 -3.15
C ASP A 67 10.69 -7.31 -3.66
N LYS A 68 11.52 -6.84 -2.72
CA LYS A 68 12.62 -5.84 -2.77
C LYS A 68 12.34 -4.73 -1.78
#